data_AF-A0A0Q8UNF9-F1
#
_entry.id   AF-A0A0Q8UNF9-F1
#
_cell.length_a   1.000
_cell.length_b   1.000
_cell.length_c   1.000
_cell.angle_alpha   90.00
_cell.angle_beta   90.00
_cell.angle_gamma   90.00
#
_symmetry.space_group_name_H-M   'P 1'
#
loop_
_entity.id
_entity.type
_entity.pdbx_description
1 polymer ?
#
loop_
_entity_poly.entity_id
_entity_poly.type
_entity_poly.pdbx_seq_one_letter_code
_entity_poly.pdbx_strand_id
1 'polypeptide(L)' 'MSDRGRTRVIERAGPWGFVFLVAYVGAAIYFVSASDGSFWGVILGLLQAIVWPAYVVYHALVLLHA' A
#
# COMPACT_ATOMS: atom_id res chain seq x y z
N MET A 1 -11.34 -37.32 -32.45
CA MET A 1 -11.74 -35.90 -32.44
C MET A 1 -11.51 -35.37 -31.03
N SER A 2 -10.35 -34.77 -30.78
CA SER A 2 -9.94 -34.31 -29.45
C SER A 2 -10.42 -32.89 -29.22
N ASP A 3 -11.46 -32.75 -28.41
CA ASP A 3 -11.99 -31.46 -28.00
C ASP A 3 -11.04 -30.87 -26.94
N ARG A 4 -10.20 -29.91 -27.35
CA ARG A 4 -9.31 -29.20 -26.43
C ARG A 4 -10.17 -28.22 -25.62
N GLY A 5 -10.59 -28.66 -24.44
CA GLY A 5 -11.11 -27.78 -23.41
C GLY A 5 -10.10 -26.67 -23.13
N ARG A 6 -10.38 -25.46 -23.64
CA ARG A 6 -9.59 -24.26 -23.31
C ARG A 6 -9.83 -23.94 -21.85
N THR A 7 -8.88 -24.31 -20.99
CA THR A 7 -8.84 -23.88 -19.60
C THR A 7 -8.75 -22.35 -19.59
N ARG A 8 -9.87 -21.68 -19.29
CA ARG A 8 -9.88 -20.22 -19.12
C ARG A 8 -9.20 -19.94 -17.77
N VAL A 9 -7.99 -19.39 -17.79
CA VAL A 9 -7.32 -18.93 -16.58
C VAL A 9 -8.11 -17.72 -16.07
N ILE A 10 -8.83 -17.90 -14.98
CA ILE A 10 -9.51 -16.82 -14.27
C ILE A 10 -8.52 -16.30 -13.24
N GLU A 11 -7.86 -15.18 -13.53
CA GLU A 11 -7.06 -14.46 -12.53
C GLU A 11 -8.01 -13.89 -11.48
N ARG A 12 -7.99 -14.48 -10.28
CA ARG A 12 -8.61 -13.89 -9.09
C ARG A 12 -7.66 -12.87 -8.50
N ALA A 13 -7.47 -11.73 -9.17
CA ALA A 13 -6.88 -10.57 -8.53
C ALA A 13 -7.83 -10.11 -7.42
N GLY A 14 -7.55 -10.52 -6.18
CA GLY A 14 -8.38 -10.19 -5.03
C GLY A 14 -8.42 -8.67 -4.79
N PRO A 15 -9.55 -8.11 -4.31
CA PRO A 15 -9.69 -6.67 -4.04
C PRO A 15 -8.56 -6.07 -3.20
N TRP A 16 -7.91 -6.90 -2.39
CA TRP A 16 -6.73 -6.59 -1.59
C TRP A 16 -5.59 -5.91 -2.38
N GLY A 17 -5.31 -6.33 -3.62
CA GLY A 17 -4.23 -5.72 -4.42
C GLY A 17 -4.48 -4.24 -4.73
N PHE A 18 -5.74 -3.90 -5.03
CA PHE A 18 -6.17 -2.52 -5.26
C PHE A 18 -6.11 -1.69 -3.97
N VAL A 19 -6.54 -2.27 -2.84
CA VAL A 19 -6.47 -1.59 -1.53
C VAL A 19 -5.03 -1.28 -1.14
N PHE A 20 -4.09 -2.22 -1.33
CA PHE A 20 -2.67 -1.97 -1.07
C PHE A 20 -2.06 -0.92 -2.00
N LEU A 21 -2.45 -0.92 -3.28
CA LEU A 21 -2.01 0.09 -4.24
C LEU A 21 -2.48 1.49 -3.83
N VAL A 22 -3.76 1.64 -3.49
CA VAL A 22 -4.34 2.91 -3.03
C VAL A 22 -3.71 3.36 -1.72
N ALA A 23 -3.46 2.44 -0.77
CA ALA A 23 -2.82 2.76 0.49
C ALA A 23 -1.37 3.24 0.31
N TYR A 24 -0.61 2.60 -0.58
CA TYR A 24 0.74 3.03 -0.95
C TYR A 24 0.75 4.42 -1.61
N VAL A 25 -0.16 4.65 -2.56
CA VAL A 25 -0.29 5.94 -3.25
C VAL A 25 -0.71 7.04 -2.28
N GLY A 26 -1.65 6.77 -1.36
CA GLY A 26 -2.07 7.72 -0.33
C GLY A 26 -0.93 8.12 0.62
N ALA A 27 -0.13 7.14 1.06
CA ALA A 27 1.05 7.39 1.87
C ALA A 27 2.09 8.22 1.10
N ALA A 28 2.36 7.88 -0.16
CA ALA A 28 3.28 8.64 -1.01
C ALA A 28 2.82 10.10 -1.18
N ILE A 29 1.54 10.35 -1.43
CA ILE A 29 1.00 11.72 -1.59
C ILE A 29 1.08 12.51 -0.29
N TYR A 30 0.69 11.92 0.85
CA TYR A 30 0.74 12.60 2.16
C TYR A 30 2.15 13.04 2.51
N PHE A 31 3.13 12.16 2.31
CA PHE A 31 4.50 12.43 2.68
C PHE A 31 5.24 13.35 1.71
N VAL A 32 4.92 13.29 0.41
CA VAL A 32 5.40 14.28 -0.57
C VAL A 32 4.80 15.67 -0.27
N SER A 33 3.52 15.74 0.07
CA SER A 33 2.84 17.00 0.43
C SER A 33 3.34 17.61 1.74
N ALA A 34 3.79 16.79 2.69
CA ALA A 34 4.34 17.24 3.97
C ALA A 34 5.80 17.72 3.86
N SER A 35 6.44 17.54 2.71
CA SER A 35 7.83 17.93 2.49
C SER A 35 7.90 19.37 2.00
N ASP A 36 8.69 20.22 2.65
CA ASP A 36 8.88 21.66 2.37
C ASP A 36 9.52 21.99 0.98
N GLY A 37 9.31 21.16 -0.04
CA GLY A 37 9.82 21.33 -1.40
C GLY A 37 11.30 20.96 -1.57
N SER A 38 11.98 20.46 -0.53
CA SER A 38 13.37 20.01 -0.62
C SER A 38 13.48 18.56 -1.09
N PHE A 39 14.49 18.26 -1.92
CA PHE A 39 14.76 16.92 -2.46
C PHE A 39 14.91 15.84 -1.37
N TRP A 40 15.53 16.18 -0.24
CA TRP A 40 15.66 15.30 0.92
C TRP A 40 14.34 15.10 1.68
N GLY A 41 13.48 16.10 1.74
CA GLY A 41 12.13 15.97 2.31
C GLY A 41 11.32 14.90 1.59
N VAL A 42 11.36 14.90 0.25
CA VAL A 42 10.66 13.90 -0.57
C VAL A 42 11.17 12.47 -0.30
N ILE A 43 12.50 12.28 -0.19
CA ILE A 43 13.11 10.98 0.12
C ILE A 43 12.72 10.50 1.51
N LEU A 44 12.79 11.37 2.51
CA LEU A 44 12.37 11.07 3.89
C LEU A 44 10.87 10.76 3.95
N GLY A 45 10.07 11.48 3.18
CA GLY A 45 8.65 11.23 3.05
C GLY A 45 8.35 9.85 2.45
N LEU A 46 9.04 9.47 1.37
CA LEU A 46 8.88 8.15 0.77
C LEU A 46 9.32 7.02 1.73
N LEU A 47 10.38 7.25 2.50
CA LEU A 47 10.82 6.32 3.54
C LEU A 47 9.76 6.16 4.63
N GLN A 48 9.16 7.26 5.09
CA GLN A 48 8.08 7.22 6.09
C GLN A 48 6.80 6.58 5.53
N ALA A 49 6.51 6.76 4.24
CA ALA A 49 5.44 6.09 3.53
C ALA A 49 5.60 4.57 3.44
N ILE A 50 6.80 4.01 3.63
CA ILE A 50 7.02 2.56 3.72
C ILE A 50 6.73 2.05 5.13
N VAL A 51 7.00 2.87 6.14
CA VAL A 51 6.85 2.51 7.57
C VAL A 51 5.41 2.68 8.06
N TRP A 52 4.52 3.30 7.27
CA TRP A 52 3.12 3.54 7.63
C TRP A 52 2.35 2.33 8.22
N PRO A 53 2.50 1.07 7.73
CA PRO A 53 1.73 -0.05 8.27
C PRO A 53 2.18 -0.38 9.70
N ALA A 54 3.46 -0.20 10.01
CA ALA A 54 3.99 -0.39 11.37
C ALA A 54 3.40 0.64 12.34
N TYR A 55 3.24 1.90 11.91
CA TYR A 55 2.56 2.92 12.71
C TYR A 55 1.09 2.56 12.95
N VAL A 56 0.36 2.09 11.94
CA VAL A 56 -1.04 1.67 12.08
C VAL A 56 -1.18 0.50 13.04
N VAL A 57 -0.33 -0.53 12.93
CA VAL A 57 -0.33 -1.68 13.83
C VAL A 57 0.04 -1.27 15.26
N TYR A 58 1.05 -0.42 15.43
CA TYR A 58 1.45 0.09 16.74
C TYR A 58 0.30 0.82 17.44
N HIS A 59 -0.35 1.77 16.75
CA HIS A 59 -1.47 2.50 17.32
C HIS A 59 -2.68 1.62 17.57
N ALA A 60 -2.96 0.64 16.71
CA ALA A 60 -4.05 -0.33 16.92
C ALA A 60 -3.80 -1.18 18.18
N LEU A 61 -2.57 -1.63 18.40
CA LEU A 61 -2.20 -2.38 19.60
C LEU A 61 -2.26 -1.51 20.85
N VAL A 62 -1.82 -0.25 20.77
CA VAL A 62 -1.98 0.71 21.88
C VAL A 62 -3.45 0.92 22.21
N LEU A 63 -4.32 1.07 21.20
CA LEU A 63 -5.77 1.27 21.40
C LEU A 63 -6.48 0.03 21.95
N LEU A 64 -5.99 -1.18 21.64
CA LEU A 64 -6.52 -2.44 22.17
C LEU A 64 -6.01 -2.76 23.57
N HIS A 65 -4.86 -2.21 23.97
CA HIS A 65 -4.31 -2.36 25.31
C HIS A 65 -4.78 -1.27 26.28
N ALA A 66 -5.20 -0.11 25.78
CA ALA A 66 -5.78 0.98 26.56
C ALA A 66 -7.26 0.72 26.92
#